data_AF-A0A7S2KIY0-F1
#
_entry.id   AF-A0A7S2KIY0-F1
#
_cell.length_a   1.000
_cell.length_b   1.000
_cell.length_c   1.000
_cell.angle_alpha   90.00
_cell.angle_beta   90.00
_cell.angle_gamma   90.00
#
_symmetry.space_group_name_H-M   'P 1'
#
loop_
_entity.id
_entity.type
_entity.pdbx_description
1 polymer ?
#
loop_
_entity_poly.entity_id
_entity_poly.type
_entity_poly.pdbx_seq_one_letter_code
_entity_poly.pdbx_strand_id
1 'polypeptide(L)'
;MNKVARRNIRVSLGGRVSVRPCGPLPDGRSVHVLPTDDTIQGLTGNLVDSFLKPYFYEAFRPVRRGDRFLVRGGFRAVEFLVVGVDPDEHVTVCPSTVILCEGE
;
A
#
# COMPACT_ATOMS: atom_id res chain seq x y z
N MET A 1 -2.64 -14.55 -8.12
CA MET A 1 -2.60 -13.80 -6.84
C MET A 1 -1.32 -14.13 -6.08
N ASN A 2 -0.47 -13.13 -5.80
CA ASN A 2 0.83 -13.32 -5.13
C ASN A 2 0.66 -13.51 -3.59
N LYS A 3 1.78 -13.67 -2.87
CA LYS A 3 1.79 -13.87 -1.41
C LYS A 3 1.16 -12.69 -0.64
N VAL A 4 1.45 -11.46 -1.06
CA VAL A 4 0.94 -10.22 -0.43
C VAL A 4 -0.58 -10.17 -0.53
N ALA A 5 -1.12 -10.30 -1.75
CA ALA A 5 -2.57 -10.27 -1.97
C ALA A 5 -3.31 -11.40 -1.23
N ARG A 6 -2.73 -12.61 -1.17
CA ARG A 6 -3.29 -13.72 -0.35
C ARG A 6 -3.32 -13.40 1.14
N ARG A 7 -2.28 -12.74 1.67
CA ARG A 7 -2.21 -12.34 3.08
C ARG A 7 -3.29 -11.30 3.39
N ASN A 8 -3.52 -10.32 2.52
CA ASN A 8 -4.53 -9.28 2.75
C ASN A 8 -5.94 -9.86 2.85
N ILE A 9 -6.29 -10.84 2.01
CA ILE A 9 -7.61 -11.49 2.05
C ILE A 9 -7.65 -12.75 2.94
N ARG A 10 -6.57 -13.04 3.67
CA ARG A 10 -6.44 -14.14 4.63
C ARG A 10 -6.76 -15.52 4.04
N VAL A 11 -6.21 -15.83 2.86
CA VAL A 11 -6.44 -17.12 2.18
C VAL A 11 -5.15 -17.89 1.91
N SER A 12 -5.21 -19.21 2.09
CA SER A 12 -4.13 -20.15 1.77
C SER A 12 -4.20 -20.64 0.31
N LEU A 13 -3.14 -21.31 -0.16
CA LEU A 13 -3.17 -22.00 -1.45
C LEU A 13 -4.28 -23.06 -1.45
N GLY A 14 -5.06 -23.13 -2.54
CA GLY A 14 -6.23 -24.01 -2.65
C GLY A 14 -7.52 -23.46 -2.00
N GLY A 15 -7.45 -22.33 -1.29
CA GLY A 15 -8.64 -21.67 -0.75
C GLY A 15 -9.55 -21.09 -1.83
N ARG A 16 -10.86 -21.04 -1.55
CA ARG A 16 -11.87 -20.50 -2.47
C ARG A 16 -12.10 -19.01 -2.20
N VAL A 17 -12.19 -18.22 -3.27
CA VAL A 17 -12.48 -16.79 -3.23
C VAL A 17 -13.59 -16.45 -4.22
N SER A 18 -14.35 -15.38 -3.97
CA SER A 18 -15.28 -14.82 -4.94
C SER A 18 -14.72 -13.54 -5.52
N VAL A 19 -14.71 -13.42 -6.84
CA VAL A 19 -14.34 -12.19 -7.54
C VAL A 19 -15.61 -11.54 -8.05
N ARG A 20 -15.75 -10.23 -7.85
CA ARG A 20 -16.88 -9.43 -8.31
C ARG A 20 -16.35 -8.17 -9.01
N PRO A 21 -17.01 -7.67 -10.06
CA PRO A 21 -16.71 -6.36 -10.60
C PRO A 21 -16.78 -5.32 -9.48
N CYS A 22 -15.70 -4.58 -9.32
CA CYS A 22 -15.67 -3.37 -8.52
C CYS A 22 -16.02 -2.23 -9.48
N GLY A 23 -16.94 -1.35 -9.09
CA GLY A 23 -17.31 -0.18 -9.88
C GLY A 23 -16.14 0.81 -10.03
N PRO A 24 -16.38 2.01 -10.58
CA PRO A 24 -15.36 3.04 -10.64
C PRO A 24 -14.87 3.39 -9.23
N LEU A 25 -13.54 3.38 -9.05
CA LEU A 25 -12.91 3.80 -7.80
C LEU A 25 -12.73 5.31 -7.79
N PRO A 26 -12.96 5.98 -6.66
CA PRO A 26 -12.64 7.39 -6.53
C PRO A 26 -11.12 7.60 -6.56
N ASP A 27 -10.71 8.76 -7.08
CA ASP A 27 -9.33 9.24 -6.96
C ASP A 27 -9.03 9.56 -5.50
N GLY A 28 -7.92 9.01 -4.99
CA GLY A 28 -7.51 9.22 -3.60
C GLY A 28 -7.10 10.67 -3.36
N ARG A 29 -7.64 11.29 -2.30
CA ARG A 29 -7.16 12.59 -1.82
C ARG A 29 -5.95 12.40 -0.92
N SER A 30 -6.04 11.48 0.02
CA SER A 30 -4.91 11.07 0.85
C SER A 30 -4.90 9.58 1.15
N VAL A 31 -3.69 9.05 1.36
CA VAL A 31 -3.44 7.68 1.83
C VAL A 31 -2.44 7.75 2.97
N HIS A 32 -2.82 7.17 4.11
CA HIS A 32 -2.01 7.10 5.30
C HIS A 32 -1.46 5.68 5.43
N VAL A 33 -0.14 5.56 5.51
CA VAL A 33 0.55 4.29 5.66
C VAL A 33 1.48 4.31 6.86
N LEU A 34 1.66 3.14 7.47
CA LEU A 34 2.66 2.91 8.52
C LEU A 34 3.66 1.88 8.02
N PRO A 35 4.97 2.12 8.15
CA PRO A 35 5.95 1.05 7.98
C PRO A 35 5.81 0.03 9.11
N THR A 36 6.22 -1.21 8.84
CA THR A 36 6.33 -2.24 9.87
C THR A 36 7.70 -2.14 10.55
N ASP A 37 7.72 -2.01 11.88
CA ASP A 37 8.92 -1.78 12.70
C ASP A 37 10.10 -2.69 12.34
N ASP A 38 9.84 -3.99 12.17
CA ASP A 38 10.85 -5.01 11.84
C ASP A 38 11.59 -4.74 10.51
N THR A 39 11.00 -3.96 9.59
CA THR A 39 11.54 -3.71 8.25
C THR A 39 12.28 -2.39 8.12
N ILE A 40 12.06 -1.45 9.06
CA ILE A 40 12.66 -0.11 9.05
C ILE A 40 13.86 0.04 9.97
N GLN A 41 14.17 -0.97 10.79
CA GLN A 41 15.33 -0.92 11.68
C GLN A 41 16.64 -0.63 10.89
N GLY A 42 17.30 0.46 11.29
CA GLY A 42 18.55 0.94 10.69
C GLY A 42 18.40 1.63 9.32
N LEU A 43 17.16 1.88 8.85
CA LEU A 43 16.94 2.78 7.73
C LEU A 43 17.02 4.23 8.19
N THR A 44 17.64 5.06 7.38
CA THR A 44 17.74 6.50 7.58
C THR A 44 17.20 7.20 6.34
N GLY A 45 16.56 8.36 6.53
CA GLY A 45 16.03 9.18 5.45
C GLY A 45 14.53 8.97 5.21
N ASN A 46 14.01 9.70 4.21
CA ASN A 46 12.58 9.81 4.00
C ASN A 46 12.00 8.60 3.25
N LEU A 47 11.10 7.87 3.91
CA LEU A 47 10.47 6.66 3.36
C LEU A 47 9.50 6.99 2.22
N VAL A 48 8.87 8.16 2.25
CA VAL A 48 7.94 8.61 1.20
C VAL A 48 8.69 8.77 -0.11
N ASP A 49 9.81 9.49 -0.10
CA ASP A 49 10.60 9.76 -1.30
C ASP A 49 11.34 8.52 -1.81
N SER A 50 11.89 7.72 -0.89
CA SER A 50 12.76 6.60 -1.25
C SER A 50 12.00 5.35 -1.67
N PHE A 51 10.79 5.13 -1.11
CA PHE A 51 10.01 3.91 -1.36
C PHE A 51 8.64 4.21 -1.95
N LEU A 52 7.83 5.07 -1.32
CA LEU A 52 6.42 5.20 -1.67
C LEU A 52 6.20 5.94 -2.99
N LYS A 53 6.90 7.06 -3.23
CA LYS A 53 6.80 7.82 -4.48
C LYS A 53 7.14 6.94 -5.69
N PRO A 54 8.31 6.26 -5.78
CA PRO A 54 8.60 5.35 -6.89
C PRO A 54 7.59 4.20 -7.03
N TYR A 55 7.03 3.71 -5.92
CA TYR A 55 6.05 2.62 -5.95
C TYR A 55 4.71 3.03 -6.55
N PHE A 56 4.24 4.25 -6.28
CA PHE A 56 2.95 4.78 -6.73
C PHE A 56 3.03 5.64 -7.99
N TYR A 57 4.23 6.11 -8.38
CA TYR A 57 4.43 6.97 -9.55
C TYR A 57 3.89 6.33 -10.84
N GLU A 58 2.93 7.03 -11.46
CA GLU A 58 2.24 6.66 -12.71
C GLU A 58 1.64 5.24 -12.73
N ALA A 59 1.46 4.61 -11.57
CA ALA A 59 1.03 3.22 -11.47
C ALA A 59 -0.47 3.06 -11.21
N PHE A 60 -1.18 4.15 -10.85
CA PHE A 60 -2.62 4.18 -10.59
C PHE A 60 -3.11 2.98 -9.76
N ARG A 61 -2.38 2.68 -8.67
CA ARG A 61 -2.62 1.47 -7.90
C ARG A 61 -3.86 1.64 -7.02
N PRO A 62 -4.80 0.68 -7.01
CA PRO A 62 -5.86 0.66 -6.03
C PRO A 62 -5.29 0.29 -4.66
N VAL A 63 -5.74 0.96 -3.61
CA VAL A 63 -5.38 0.69 -2.22
C VAL A 63 -6.63 0.62 -1.36
N ARG A 64 -6.66 -0.29 -0.39
CA ARG A 64 -7.74 -0.40 0.59
C ARG A 64 -7.19 -0.23 2.01
N ARG A 65 -7.98 0.38 2.89
CA ARG A 65 -7.67 0.38 4.34
C ARG A 65 -7.41 -1.04 4.84
N GLY A 66 -6.32 -1.22 5.57
CA GLY A 66 -5.90 -2.50 6.16
C GLY A 66 -5.04 -3.37 5.25
N ASP A 67 -4.84 -2.99 3.98
CA ASP A 67 -3.93 -3.71 3.10
C ASP A 67 -2.49 -3.58 3.56
N ARG A 68 -1.74 -4.66 3.43
CA ARG A 68 -0.29 -4.66 3.53
C ARG A 68 0.33 -4.76 2.14
N PHE A 69 1.46 -4.10 1.94
CA PHE A 69 2.23 -4.20 0.70
C PHE A 69 3.73 -4.07 0.97
N LEU A 70 4.52 -4.69 0.11
CA LEU A 70 5.97 -4.71 0.20
C LEU A 70 6.56 -3.85 -0.92
N VAL A 71 7.37 -2.85 -0.56
CA VAL A 71 8.08 -2.00 -1.51
C VAL A 71 9.56 -2.31 -1.44
N ARG A 72 10.22 -2.39 -2.61
CA ARG A 72 11.67 -2.55 -2.72
C ARG A 72 12.30 -1.24 -3.17
N GLY A 73 13.33 -0.80 -2.45
CA GLY A 73 14.09 0.41 -2.73
C GLY A 73 15.56 0.17 -2.37
N GLY A 74 16.46 0.41 -3.33
CA GLY A 74 17.87 0.05 -3.18
C GLY A 74 18.06 -1.44 -2.87
N PHE A 75 18.78 -1.73 -1.77
CA PHE A 75 19.05 -3.10 -1.30
C PHE A 75 18.09 -3.58 -0.19
N ARG A 76 17.01 -2.83 0.08
CA ARG A 76 16.10 -3.09 1.21
C ARG A 76 14.66 -3.25 0.72
N ALA A 77 13.86 -3.94 1.53
CA ALA A 77 12.43 -4.08 1.33
C ALA A 77 11.70 -3.65 2.61
N VAL A 78 10.68 -2.80 2.47
CA VAL A 78 9.88 -2.27 3.57
C VAL A 78 8.44 -2.73 3.39
N GLU A 79 7.85 -3.26 4.45
CA GLU A 79 6.43 -3.60 4.47
C GLU A 79 5.63 -2.43 5.06
N PHE A 80 4.63 -1.98 4.34
CA PHE A 80 3.72 -0.92 4.76
C PHE A 80 2.32 -1.48 5.00
N LEU A 81 1.64 -0.90 5.99
CA LEU A 81 0.23 -1.11 6.29
C LEU A 81 -0.54 0.17 5.93
N VAL A 82 -1.58 0.05 5.12
CA VAL A 82 -2.51 1.16 4.86
C VAL A 82 -3.42 1.32 6.09
N VAL A 83 -3.27 2.42 6.83
CA VAL A 83 -4.06 2.70 8.03
C VAL A 83 -5.26 3.60 7.76
N GLY A 84 -5.18 4.42 6.70
CA GLY A 84 -6.23 5.34 6.30
C GLY A 84 -6.22 5.62 4.80
N VAL A 85 -7.40 5.84 4.25
CA VAL A 85 -7.65 6.23 2.87
C VAL A 85 -8.84 7.20 2.86
N ASP A 86 -8.81 8.18 1.98
CA ASP A 86 -9.83 9.20 1.82
C ASP A 86 -10.06 9.46 0.32
N PRO A 87 -11.31 9.47 -0.19
CA PRO A 87 -12.58 9.63 0.53
C PRO A 87 -13.34 8.36 0.97
N ASP A 88 -12.92 7.18 0.55
CA ASP A 88 -13.67 5.93 0.74
C ASP A 88 -12.77 4.82 1.32
N GLU A 89 -13.31 3.63 1.60
CA GLU A 89 -12.57 2.47 2.09
C GLU A 89 -11.47 1.99 1.13
N HIS A 90 -11.60 2.31 -0.17
CA HIS A 90 -10.68 1.96 -1.23
C HIS A 90 -10.64 3.04 -2.30
N VAL A 91 -9.44 3.40 -2.72
CA VAL A 91 -9.18 4.52 -3.64
C VAL A 91 -8.10 4.15 -4.65
N THR A 92 -8.05 4.86 -5.78
CA THR A 92 -6.90 4.80 -6.69
C THR A 92 -5.87 5.85 -6.28
N VAL A 93 -4.61 5.46 -6.12
CA VAL A 93 -3.53 6.43 -5.86
C VAL A 93 -3.14 7.11 -7.17
N CYS A 94 -3.42 8.40 -7.25
CA CYS A 94 -3.15 9.27 -8.39
C CYS A 94 -1.97 10.21 -8.11
N PRO A 95 -1.39 10.89 -9.12
CA PRO A 95 -0.29 11.83 -8.91
C PRO A 95 -0.61 12.98 -7.93
N SER A 96 -1.89 13.35 -7.80
CA SER A 96 -2.38 14.37 -6.87
C SER A 96 -2.65 13.84 -5.45
N THR A 97 -2.60 12.52 -5.24
CA THR A 97 -2.89 11.90 -3.95
C THR A 97 -1.77 12.18 -2.95
N VAL A 98 -2.11 12.72 -1.77
CA VAL A 98 -1.15 12.96 -0.70
C VAL A 98 -0.85 11.65 0.03
N ILE A 99 0.41 11.22 0.00
CA ILE A 99 0.86 10.03 0.73
C ILE A 99 1.47 10.47 2.05
N LEU A 100 0.85 10.05 3.14
CA LEU A 100 1.29 10.31 4.51
C LEU A 100 1.89 9.04 5.09
N CYS A 101 3.10 9.13 5.63
CA CYS A 101 3.81 8.04 6.28
C CYS A 101 4.18 8.50 7.69
N GLU A 102 3.51 7.97 8.71
CA GLU A 102 3.88 8.25 10.11
C GLU A 102 4.95 7.23 10.56
N GLY A 103 5.88 7.65 11.42
CA GLY A 103 7.01 6.82 11.88
C GLY A 103 8.36 7.14 11.22
N GLU A 104 8.55 8.37 10.72
CA GLU A 104 9.89 8.98 10.67
C GLU A 104 10.39 9.35 12.07
#